data_AF-V5H9Q8-F1
#
_entry.id   AF-V5H9Q8-F1
#
_cell.length_a   1.000
_cell.length_b   1.000
_cell.length_c   1.000
_cell.angle_alpha   90.00
_cell.angle_beta   90.00
_cell.angle_gamma   90.00
#
_symmetry.space_group_name_H-M   'P 1'
#
loop_
_entity.id
_entity.type
_entity.pdbx_description
1 polymer ?
#
loop_
_entity_poly.entity_id
_entity_poly.type
_entity_poly.pdbx_seq_one_letter_code
_entity_poly.pdbx_strand_id
1 'polypeptide(L)'
;MLIKCFVTLLLVPTLQKGVRISSTAPDHKECLELIKQGGEIACNLTGQGNYEHMSIGNCWVTCTEHFADFYLPHVECERVLALESWAGFQKEFGSLPPYRFESCGDEDQRKLRNWVDKWKNLKTKSKDYLCSHEKKSF
;
A
#
# COMPACT_ATOMS: atom_id res chain seq x y z
N MET A 1 -4.98 43.05 29.67
CA MET A 1 -5.50 41.70 29.29
C MET A 1 -4.38 40.83 28.71
N LEU A 2 -3.35 40.53 29.52
CA LEU A 2 -2.23 39.66 29.13
C LEU A 2 -2.06 38.45 30.07
N ILE A 3 -2.92 38.35 31.10
CA ILE A 3 -2.86 37.29 32.13
C ILE A 3 -3.75 36.08 31.77
N LYS A 4 -4.62 36.19 30.75
CA LYS A 4 -5.49 35.07 30.32
C LYS A 4 -4.85 34.13 29.29
N CYS A 5 -3.69 34.47 28.72
CA CYS A 5 -3.00 33.60 27.76
C CYS A 5 -1.96 32.65 28.40
N PHE A 6 -1.54 32.91 29.64
CA PHE A 6 -0.53 32.08 30.31
C PHE A 6 -1.10 30.88 31.08
N VAL A 7 -2.42 30.86 31.35
CA VAL A 7 -3.06 29.79 32.14
C VAL A 7 -3.40 28.54 31.30
N THR A 8 -3.54 28.68 29.98
CA THR A 8 -3.70 27.52 29.07
C THR A 8 -2.38 26.83 28.73
N LEU A 9 -1.22 27.46 28.98
CA LEU A 9 0.10 26.85 28.75
C LEU A 9 0.60 25.98 29.93
N LEU A 10 -0.05 26.03 31.10
CA LEU A 10 0.41 25.36 32.33
C LEU A 10 -0.42 24.14 32.76
N LEU A 11 -1.38 23.69 31.93
CA LEU A 11 -2.11 22.43 32.15
C LEU A 11 -1.44 21.20 31.50
N VAL A 12 -0.18 21.33 31.10
CA VAL A 12 0.72 20.21 30.83
C VAL A 12 1.55 20.03 32.11
N PRO A 13 1.09 19.28 33.14
CA PRO A 13 1.35 17.84 33.15
C PRO A 13 0.50 17.02 34.16
N THR A 14 -0.63 16.39 33.79
CA THR A 14 -1.28 15.39 34.69
C THR A 14 -2.03 14.23 34.01
N LEU A 15 -1.73 13.92 32.74
CA LEU A 15 -2.11 12.61 32.17
C LEU A 15 -0.90 11.67 32.08
N GLN A 16 -0.18 11.55 33.20
CA GLN A 16 0.61 10.36 33.56
C GLN A 16 -0.31 9.25 34.10
N LYS A 17 -1.28 8.79 33.31
CA LYS A 17 -1.89 7.47 33.51
C LYS A 17 -1.77 6.69 32.21
N GLY A 18 -0.78 5.81 32.23
CA GLY A 18 -0.35 4.97 31.12
C GLY A 18 -1.50 4.25 30.44
N VAL A 19 -1.93 4.79 29.31
CA VAL A 19 -2.12 3.97 28.13
C VAL A 19 -0.79 4.09 27.40
N ARG A 20 0.03 3.04 27.49
CA ARG A 20 1.05 2.83 26.46
C ARG A 20 0.26 2.70 25.17
N ILE A 21 0.08 3.80 24.44
CA ILE A 21 -0.12 3.69 23.00
C ILE A 21 1.16 3.03 22.56
N SER A 22 1.09 1.72 22.38
CA SER A 22 2.12 0.97 21.70
C SER A 22 2.14 1.56 20.30
N SER A 23 2.93 2.61 20.10
CA SER A 23 3.35 3.04 18.78
C SER A 23 4.35 2.00 18.30
N THR A 24 3.89 0.77 18.10
CA THR A 24 4.30 0.05 16.90
C THR A 24 3.83 0.97 15.79
N ALA A 25 4.74 1.80 15.28
CA ALA A 25 4.57 2.37 13.95
C ALA A 25 4.04 1.22 13.08
N PRO A 26 2.94 1.40 12.33
CA PRO A 26 2.48 0.37 11.41
C PRO A 26 3.70 -0.15 10.69
N ASP A 27 3.89 -1.46 10.61
CA ASP A 27 5.04 -1.99 9.89
C ASP A 27 4.82 -1.59 8.42
N HIS A 28 5.33 -0.42 8.04
CA HIS A 28 5.14 0.24 6.75
C HIS A 28 5.59 -0.69 5.62
N LYS A 29 6.32 -1.76 5.96
CA LYS A 29 6.74 -2.83 5.09
C LYS A 29 5.59 -3.74 4.66
N GLU A 30 4.54 -3.93 5.45
CA GLU A 30 3.51 -4.94 5.14
C GLU A 30 2.82 -4.66 3.80
N CYS A 31 2.33 -3.44 3.59
CA CYS A 31 1.67 -3.06 2.34
C CYS A 31 2.65 -3.15 1.16
N LEU A 32 3.90 -2.74 1.36
CA LEU A 32 4.93 -2.85 0.34
C LEU A 32 5.24 -4.31 -0.01
N GLU A 33 5.29 -5.21 0.97
CA GLU A 33 5.49 -6.66 0.76
C GLU A 33 4.29 -7.29 0.04
N LEU A 34 3.06 -6.89 0.38
CA LEU A 34 1.86 -7.32 -0.35
C LEU A 34 1.88 -6.85 -1.82
N ILE A 35 2.31 -5.62 -2.06
CA ILE A 35 2.48 -5.06 -3.40
C ILE A 35 3.48 -5.89 -4.21
N LYS A 36 4.67 -6.17 -3.64
CA LYS A 36 5.69 -7.02 -4.28
C LYS A 36 5.13 -8.41 -4.59
N GLN A 37 4.49 -9.06 -3.61
CA GLN A 37 3.92 -10.40 -3.76
C GLN A 37 2.89 -10.45 -4.89
N GLY A 38 1.92 -9.53 -4.90
CA GLY A 38 0.89 -9.54 -5.95
C GLY A 38 1.47 -9.25 -7.32
N GLY A 39 2.49 -8.38 -7.40
CA GLY A 39 3.19 -8.09 -8.66
C GLY A 39 3.94 -9.28 -9.23
N GLU A 40 4.71 -9.99 -8.41
CA GLU A 40 5.38 -11.23 -8.82
C GLU A 40 4.38 -12.30 -9.29
N ILE A 41 3.25 -12.46 -8.60
CA ILE A 41 2.23 -13.43 -9.01
C ILE A 41 1.62 -13.05 -10.35
N ALA A 42 1.26 -11.76 -10.52
CA ALA A 42 0.68 -11.27 -11.76
C ALA A 42 1.63 -11.44 -12.96
N CYS A 43 2.90 -11.03 -12.85
CA CYS A 43 3.90 -11.21 -13.91
C CYS A 43 4.14 -12.67 -14.27
N ASN A 44 4.18 -13.56 -13.28
CA ASN A 44 4.31 -14.99 -13.55
C ASN A 44 3.08 -15.55 -14.29
N LEU A 45 1.89 -15.00 -14.02
CA LEU A 45 0.67 -15.42 -14.71
C LEU A 45 0.61 -14.97 -16.17
N THR A 46 1.19 -13.82 -16.49
CA THR A 46 1.26 -13.31 -17.88
C THR A 46 2.37 -13.98 -18.69
N GLY A 47 3.15 -14.89 -18.09
CA GLY A 47 4.27 -15.56 -18.75
C GLY A 47 5.53 -14.71 -18.87
N GLN A 48 5.58 -13.56 -18.20
CA GLN A 48 6.70 -12.61 -18.28
C GLN A 48 7.67 -12.71 -17.09
N GLY A 49 7.40 -13.65 -16.17
CA GLY A 49 8.32 -14.01 -15.10
C GLY A 49 8.29 -13.04 -13.92
N ASN A 50 9.43 -12.43 -13.62
CA ASN A 50 9.60 -11.58 -12.45
C ASN A 50 9.14 -10.14 -12.72
N TYR A 51 8.74 -9.50 -11.65
CA TYR A 51 8.44 -8.08 -11.61
C TYR A 51 9.74 -7.25 -11.66
N GLU A 52 9.80 -6.25 -12.55
CA GLU A 52 10.98 -5.40 -12.78
C GLU A 52 10.86 -4.06 -12.03
N HIS A 53 9.79 -3.29 -12.25
CA HIS A 53 9.66 -1.95 -11.67
C HIS A 53 8.22 -1.47 -11.46
N MET A 54 7.99 -0.68 -10.41
CA MET A 54 6.67 -0.17 -10.01
C MET A 54 6.70 1.33 -10.23
N SER A 55 5.74 1.80 -11.00
CA SER A 55 5.51 3.22 -11.15
C SER A 55 4.39 3.63 -10.23
N ILE A 56 4.75 4.26 -9.11
CA ILE A 56 3.77 4.79 -8.16
C ILE A 56 2.94 5.91 -8.81
N GLY A 57 3.58 6.75 -9.64
CA GLY A 57 2.90 7.88 -10.30
C GLY A 57 1.82 7.47 -11.29
N ASN A 58 1.98 6.32 -11.96
CA ASN A 58 1.01 5.77 -12.91
C ASN A 58 0.27 4.56 -12.34
N CYS A 59 0.53 4.19 -11.08
CA CYS A 59 -0.10 3.09 -10.34
C CYS A 59 -0.06 1.71 -11.05
N TRP A 60 1.03 1.40 -11.73
CA TRP A 60 1.24 0.14 -12.45
C TRP A 60 2.58 -0.50 -12.09
N VAL A 61 2.65 -1.79 -12.39
CA VAL A 61 3.74 -2.69 -12.09
C VAL A 61 4.12 -3.38 -13.40
N THR A 62 5.42 -3.55 -13.65
CA THR A 62 5.94 -4.06 -14.93
C THR A 62 6.76 -5.33 -14.78
N CYS A 63 6.87 -6.11 -15.86
CA CYS A 63 7.63 -7.35 -15.86
C CYS A 63 8.89 -7.22 -16.74
N THR A 64 9.86 -8.11 -16.48
CA THR A 64 11.19 -8.13 -17.10
C THR A 64 11.23 -8.23 -18.63
N GLU A 65 10.14 -8.68 -19.29
CA GLU A 65 10.14 -8.95 -20.73
C GLU A 65 9.04 -8.22 -21.55
N HIS A 66 8.51 -7.06 -21.10
CA HIS A 66 7.57 -6.12 -21.80
C HIS A 66 6.11 -5.95 -21.27
N PHE A 67 5.39 -5.01 -21.91
CA PHE A 67 4.21 -4.15 -21.59
C PHE A 67 2.88 -4.74 -21.10
N ALA A 68 2.85 -5.71 -20.20
CA ALA A 68 1.60 -5.97 -19.48
C ALA A 68 1.49 -5.01 -18.29
N ASP A 69 0.83 -3.88 -18.49
CA ASP A 69 0.55 -2.94 -17.41
C ASP A 69 -0.58 -3.51 -16.55
N PHE A 70 -0.25 -3.91 -15.32
CA PHE A 70 -1.27 -4.28 -14.34
C PHE A 70 -1.22 -3.37 -13.12
N TYR A 71 -2.40 -3.04 -12.64
CA TYR A 71 -2.60 -1.89 -11.77
C TYR A 71 -2.64 -2.29 -10.29
N LEU A 72 -1.98 -1.46 -9.48
CA LEU A 72 -2.21 -1.47 -8.04
C LEU A 72 -3.61 -0.92 -7.75
N PRO A 73 -4.20 -1.22 -6.59
CA PRO A 73 -5.43 -0.55 -6.19
C PRO A 73 -5.20 0.96 -6.16
N HIS A 74 -5.91 1.71 -7.01
CA HIS A 74 -5.67 3.15 -7.26
C HIS A 74 -5.44 3.98 -6.00
N VAL A 75 -6.28 3.72 -4.99
CA VAL A 75 -6.27 4.44 -3.71
C VAL A 75 -4.94 4.32 -2.97
N GLU A 76 -4.19 3.23 -3.16
CA GLU A 76 -2.87 3.04 -2.53
C GLU A 76 -1.85 4.03 -3.09
N CYS A 77 -1.97 4.39 -4.36
CA CYS A 77 -1.11 5.32 -5.08
C CYS A 77 -1.47 6.79 -4.85
N GLU A 78 -2.49 7.08 -4.04
CA GLU A 78 -2.84 8.44 -3.64
C GLU A 78 -2.05 8.84 -2.38
N ARG A 79 -1.73 10.13 -2.26
CA ARG A 79 -1.12 10.65 -1.03
C ARG A 79 -2.19 10.80 0.05
N VAL A 80 -1.81 10.57 1.31
CA VAL A 80 -2.74 10.56 2.45
C VAL A 80 -3.42 11.90 2.74
N LEU A 81 -2.87 13.00 2.22
CA LEU A 81 -3.44 14.34 2.35
C LEU A 81 -3.91 14.89 1.01
N ALA A 82 -4.96 15.70 1.05
CA ALA A 82 -5.46 16.47 -0.08
C ALA A 82 -4.47 17.57 -0.51
N LEU A 83 -4.53 17.97 -1.79
CA LEU A 83 -3.57 18.86 -2.45
C LEU A 83 -3.35 20.19 -1.71
N GLU A 84 -4.41 20.77 -1.15
CA GLU A 84 -4.38 22.02 -0.40
C GLU A 84 -3.48 21.96 0.84
N SER A 85 -3.25 20.77 1.39
CA SER A 85 -2.40 20.56 2.57
C SER A 85 -0.92 20.34 2.22
N TRP A 86 -0.60 20.12 0.93
CA TRP A 86 0.75 19.69 0.53
C TRP A 86 1.79 20.76 0.78
N ALA A 87 1.50 22.02 0.47
CA ALA A 87 2.44 23.12 0.69
C ALA A 87 2.79 23.29 2.18
N GLY A 88 1.78 23.19 3.06
CA GLY A 88 1.96 23.24 4.50
C GLY A 88 2.78 22.06 5.02
N PHE A 89 2.42 20.85 4.59
CA PHE A 89 3.16 19.64 4.95
C PHE A 89 4.62 19.70 4.49
N GLN A 90 4.87 20.11 3.25
CA GLN A 90 6.22 20.21 2.71
C GLN A 90 7.07 21.27 3.42
N LYS A 91 6.48 22.39 3.81
CA LYS A 91 7.17 23.42 4.60
C LYS A 91 7.62 22.89 5.96
N GLU A 92 6.80 22.04 6.59
CA GLU A 92 7.06 21.51 7.93
C GLU A 92 8.03 20.32 7.90
N PHE A 93 7.83 19.37 6.97
CA PHE A 93 8.53 18.08 6.97
C PHE A 93 9.58 17.94 5.87
N GLY A 94 9.67 18.89 4.94
CA GLY A 94 10.64 18.87 3.83
C GLY A 94 10.35 17.84 2.74
N SER A 95 9.22 17.13 2.82
CA SER A 95 8.80 16.10 1.86
C SER A 95 7.32 16.25 1.49
N LEU A 96 6.87 15.55 0.46
CA LEU A 96 5.44 15.43 0.16
C LEU A 96 4.78 14.46 1.15
N PRO A 97 3.47 14.60 1.44
CA PRO A 97 2.74 13.64 2.27
C PRO A 97 2.89 12.21 1.74
N PRO A 98 3.04 11.18 2.58
CA PRO A 98 3.25 9.82 2.11
C PRO A 98 2.08 9.33 1.25
N TYR A 99 2.34 8.34 0.39
CA TYR A 99 1.31 7.54 -0.26
C TYR A 99 0.53 6.70 0.77
N ARG A 100 -0.71 6.30 0.45
CA ARG A 100 -1.52 5.49 1.38
C ARG A 100 -0.84 4.18 1.73
N PHE A 101 -0.25 3.48 0.76
CA PHE A 101 0.48 2.24 1.05
C PHE A 101 1.70 2.45 1.97
N GLU A 102 2.28 3.65 1.97
CA GLU A 102 3.39 3.98 2.88
C GLU A 102 2.89 4.21 4.30
N SER A 103 1.67 4.75 4.49
CA SER A 103 1.05 4.83 5.80
C SER A 103 0.48 3.50 6.32
N CYS A 104 0.13 2.60 5.39
CA CYS A 104 -0.28 1.21 5.59
C CYS A 104 -1.29 0.98 6.73
N GLY A 105 -2.46 1.61 6.65
CA GLY A 105 -3.54 1.37 7.60
C GLY A 105 -4.21 0.01 7.40
N ASP A 106 -5.02 -0.43 8.37
CA ASP A 106 -5.74 -1.72 8.32
C ASP A 106 -6.60 -1.88 7.05
N GLU A 107 -7.20 -0.79 6.58
CA GLU A 107 -7.99 -0.79 5.35
C GLU A 107 -7.14 -1.08 4.11
N ASP A 108 -5.93 -0.50 4.07
CA ASP A 108 -4.98 -0.63 2.97
C ASP A 108 -4.42 -2.06 2.94
N GLN A 109 -4.03 -2.59 4.10
CA GLN A 109 -3.64 -3.99 4.25
C GLN A 109 -4.74 -4.93 3.74
N ARG A 110 -6.00 -4.71 4.14
CA ARG A 110 -7.14 -5.51 3.68
C ARG A 110 -7.33 -5.43 2.16
N LYS A 111 -7.22 -4.24 1.57
CA LYS A 111 -7.34 -4.05 0.10
C LYS A 111 -6.23 -4.80 -0.63
N LEU A 112 -4.99 -4.67 -0.16
CA LEU A 112 -3.83 -5.31 -0.77
C LEU A 112 -3.84 -6.83 -0.60
N ARG A 113 -4.27 -7.35 0.56
CA ARG A 113 -4.50 -8.80 0.75
C ARG A 113 -5.54 -9.34 -0.23
N ASN A 114 -6.68 -8.64 -0.39
CA ASN A 114 -7.69 -9.01 -1.37
C ASN A 114 -7.16 -8.97 -2.82
N TRP A 115 -6.31 -7.99 -3.14
CA TRP A 115 -5.66 -7.89 -4.45
C TRP A 115 -4.72 -9.09 -4.70
N VAL A 116 -3.88 -9.43 -3.74
CA VAL A 116 -3.02 -10.64 -3.79
C VAL A 116 -3.85 -11.91 -3.94
N ASP A 117 -4.93 -12.06 -3.18
CA ASP A 117 -5.76 -13.27 -3.21
C ASP A 117 -6.52 -13.44 -4.54
N LYS A 118 -6.91 -12.34 -5.19
CA LYS A 118 -7.46 -12.37 -6.56
C LYS A 118 -6.44 -12.97 -7.53
N TRP A 119 -5.18 -12.53 -7.46
CA TRP A 119 -4.12 -13.07 -8.33
C TRP A 119 -3.83 -14.54 -8.04
N LYS A 120 -3.79 -14.95 -6.76
CA LYS A 120 -3.66 -16.37 -6.39
C LYS A 120 -4.82 -17.22 -6.93
N ASN A 121 -6.05 -16.74 -6.82
CA ASN A 121 -7.22 -17.44 -7.33
C ASN A 121 -7.17 -17.56 -8.86
N LEU A 122 -6.77 -16.49 -9.56
CA LEU A 122 -6.59 -16.54 -11.01
C LEU A 122 -5.54 -17.60 -11.39
N LYS A 123 -4.41 -17.64 -10.68
CA LYS A 123 -3.38 -18.69 -10.87
C LYS A 123 -3.94 -20.09 -10.73
N THR A 124 -4.68 -20.36 -9.67
CA THR A 124 -5.29 -21.67 -9.43
C THR A 124 -6.28 -22.02 -10.54
N LYS A 125 -7.20 -21.11 -10.88
CA LYS A 125 -8.19 -21.34 -11.94
C LYS A 125 -7.56 -21.58 -13.30
N SER A 126 -6.53 -20.81 -13.67
CA SER A 126 -5.80 -21.00 -14.92
C SER A 126 -5.14 -22.38 -14.96
N LYS A 127 -4.51 -22.80 -13.85
CA LYS A 127 -3.92 -24.14 -13.74
C LYS A 127 -4.97 -25.25 -13.84
N ASP A 128 -6.05 -25.15 -13.07
CA ASP A 128 -7.13 -26.15 -13.06
C ASP A 128 -7.75 -26.30 -14.45
N TYR A 129 -8.03 -25.18 -15.12
CA TYR A 129 -8.53 -25.16 -16.49
C TYR A 129 -7.57 -25.88 -17.43
N LEU A 130 -6.31 -25.43 -17.51
CA LEU A 130 -5.31 -26.00 -18.41
C LEU A 130 -5.06 -27.50 -18.17
N CYS A 131 -4.88 -27.92 -16.92
CA CYS A 131 -4.61 -29.32 -16.57
C CYS A 131 -5.86 -30.23 -16.67
N SER A 132 -7.07 -29.67 -16.59
CA SER A 132 -8.31 -30.44 -16.80
C SER A 132 -8.51 -30.84 -18.26
N HIS A 133 -7.98 -30.05 -19.20
CA HIS A 133 -8.09 -30.31 -20.64
C HIS A 133 -7.05 -31.30 -21.17
N GLU A 134 -5.91 -31.48 -20.49
CA GLU A 134 -4.90 -32.50 -20.84
C GLU A 134 -5.41 -33.95 -20.71
N LYS A 135 -6.49 -34.19 -19.96
CA LYS A 135 -7.09 -35.52 -19.80
C LYS A 135 -8.03 -35.95 -20.94
N LYS A 136 -8.13 -35.18 -22.03
CA LYS A 136 -8.95 -35.52 -23.20
C LYS A 136 -8.14 -35.46 -24.50
N SER A 137 -7.07 -36.24 -24.62
CA SER A 137 -6.60 -36.71 -25.93
C SER A 137 -7.16 -38.12 -26.16
N PHE A 138 -8.05 -38.24 -27.14
CA PHE A 138 -8.55 -39.51 -27.67
C PHE A 138 -7.44 -40.27 -28.39
#